data_AF-A0A7S0X0U5-F1
#
_entry.id   AF-A0A7S0X0U5-F1
#
_cell.length_a   1.000
_cell.length_b   1.000
_cell.length_c   1.000
_cell.angle_alpha   90.00
_cell.angle_beta   90.00
_cell.angle_gamma   90.00
#
_symmetry.space_group_name_H-M   'P 1'
#
loop_
_entity.id
_entity.type
_entity.pdbx_description
1 polymer ?
#
loop_
_entity_poly.entity_id
_entity_poly.type
_entity_poly.pdbx_seq_one_letter_code
_entity_poly.pdbx_strand_id
1 'polypeptide(L)'
;VVYYSSELWWWWHQRKKWQKLTSMQPPGLATSQHAWSMFNKVVASMEQTNTSASDWLSSWFKGADWRTVGAEDVAELLASTIWGGSRKEVAAAGHEEDLMSMVAQLEASCAAEATARSASAPADITGGGSRSLQHHELAGECSTCHSAPLKSYPLSPATSAGSEVGLPLLPPTHSVSSVSSTTTSSSTDDLAACGASASPRTTLQPSTTTLNPFAHANAAHMAHRGHDAAAASSSAASQGCSEASRPSFSFRPGSNPGVSFYRHTREPLPHWWRPLAVYGAFEYIGWMNHNMLTWAGFKHYRHGNLEYYALNTTPSAASQATQQSGPAASGSGRQAPIVLLHGVGMGLVPYIKFVLTLAGTGAPVIAIEYKHVGQRWCKHVPCLDELRDTVLGIMDAHGCGGEAGGAHPVG
;
A
#
# COMPACT_ATOMS: atom_id res chain seq x y z
N VAL A 1 -13.76 -19.24 37.28
CA VAL A 1 -13.31 -18.05 38.05
C VAL A 1 -11.81 -17.81 37.90
N VAL A 2 -10.94 -18.80 38.08
CA VAL A 2 -9.46 -18.64 37.99
C VAL A 2 -8.96 -18.17 36.60
N TYR A 3 -9.58 -18.60 35.51
CA TYR A 3 -9.18 -18.19 34.15
C TYR A 3 -9.48 -16.73 33.82
N TYR A 4 -10.51 -16.14 34.45
CA TYR A 4 -10.88 -14.74 34.22
C TYR A 4 -9.97 -13.77 35.00
N SER A 5 -9.45 -14.19 36.16
CA SER A 5 -8.56 -13.35 36.95
C SER A 5 -7.18 -13.14 36.33
N SER A 6 -6.64 -14.14 35.61
CA SER A 6 -5.35 -14.00 34.91
C SER A 6 -5.45 -13.07 33.69
N GLU A 7 -6.56 -13.12 32.95
CA GLU A 7 -6.83 -12.23 31.82
C GLU A 7 -7.02 -10.77 32.28
N LEU A 8 -7.76 -10.54 33.38
CA LEU A 8 -7.95 -9.21 33.96
C LEU A 8 -6.64 -8.60 34.50
N TRP A 9 -5.81 -9.39 35.17
CA TRP A 9 -4.51 -8.93 35.68
C TRP A 9 -3.54 -8.61 34.54
N TRP A 10 -3.49 -9.48 33.52
CA TRP A 10 -2.70 -9.24 32.32
C TRP A 10 -3.17 -7.97 31.58
N TRP A 11 -4.49 -7.79 31.43
CA TRP A 11 -5.07 -6.58 30.84
C TRP A 11 -4.70 -5.31 31.61
N TRP A 12 -4.77 -5.35 32.96
CA TRP A 12 -4.39 -4.21 33.80
C TRP A 12 -2.90 -3.86 33.72
N HIS A 13 -2.03 -4.87 33.75
CA HIS A 13 -0.58 -4.68 33.62
C HIS A 13 -0.21 -4.13 32.24
N GLN A 14 -0.82 -4.66 31.18
CA GLN A 14 -0.61 -4.16 29.82
C GLN A 14 -1.15 -2.74 29.65
N ARG A 15 -2.29 -2.40 30.25
CA ARG A 15 -2.82 -1.02 30.23
C ARG A 15 -1.83 0.00 30.81
N LYS A 16 -1.12 -0.33 31.90
CA LYS A 16 -0.07 0.52 32.47
C LYS A 16 1.15 0.66 31.56
N LYS A 17 1.62 -0.46 30.98
CA LYS A 17 2.72 -0.44 30.01
C LYS A 17 2.34 0.36 28.75
N TRP A 18 1.08 0.28 28.34
CA TRP A 18 0.53 1.06 27.24
C TRP A 18 0.44 2.53 27.54
N GLN A 19 -0.09 2.94 28.70
CA GLN A 19 -0.05 4.34 29.13
C GLN A 19 1.39 4.89 29.12
N LYS A 20 2.37 4.05 29.44
CA LYS A 20 3.80 4.41 29.33
C LYS A 20 4.27 4.53 27.88
N LEU A 21 3.89 3.61 26.99
CA LEU A 21 4.26 3.65 25.56
C LEU A 21 3.53 4.75 24.78
N THR A 22 2.28 5.06 25.10
CA THR A 22 1.58 6.22 24.53
C THR A 22 2.02 7.53 25.16
N SER A 23 2.58 7.52 26.38
CA SER A 23 3.31 8.67 26.94
C SER A 23 4.70 8.86 26.32
N MET A 24 5.25 7.84 25.65
CA MET A 24 6.35 7.99 24.71
C MET A 24 5.77 8.54 23.41
N GLN A 25 5.25 9.77 23.45
CA GLN A 25 5.02 10.52 22.22
C GLN A 25 6.33 10.55 21.41
N PRO A 26 6.25 10.68 20.08
CA PRO A 26 7.45 10.88 19.27
C PRO A 26 8.34 11.97 19.89
N PRO A 27 9.66 11.88 19.72
CA PRO A 27 10.61 12.88 20.20
C PRO A 27 10.06 14.28 19.84
N GLY A 28 10.29 15.26 20.73
CA GLY A 28 9.66 16.59 20.64
C GLY A 28 9.67 17.19 19.23
N LEU A 29 8.74 18.12 18.99
CA LEU A 29 8.45 18.74 17.69
C LEU A 29 9.66 18.79 16.75
N ALA A 30 9.46 18.37 15.50
CA ALA A 30 10.49 18.42 14.47
C ALA A 30 11.15 19.82 14.41
N THR A 31 12.47 19.86 14.20
CA THR A 31 13.15 21.12 13.93
C THR A 31 12.64 21.70 12.61
N SER A 32 12.68 23.04 12.48
CA SER A 32 12.30 23.73 11.25
C SER A 32 12.97 23.14 9.99
N GLN A 33 14.27 22.86 10.04
CA GLN A 33 14.99 22.25 8.93
C GLN A 33 14.47 20.85 8.55
N HIS A 34 14.18 20.02 9.55
CA HIS A 34 13.61 18.69 9.29
C HIS A 34 12.21 18.79 8.70
N ALA A 35 11.40 19.70 9.24
CA ALA A 35 10.05 19.95 8.76
C ALA A 35 10.02 20.40 7.29
N TRP A 36 10.87 21.37 6.91
CA TRP A 36 11.04 21.77 5.51
C TRP A 36 11.56 20.65 4.61
N SER A 37 12.49 19.82 5.10
CA SER A 37 12.94 18.65 4.35
C SER A 37 11.80 17.66 4.07
N MET A 38 10.93 17.43 5.05
CA MET A 38 9.75 16.57 4.90
C MET A 38 8.70 17.19 3.97
N PHE A 39 8.41 18.49 4.12
CA PHE A 39 7.52 19.23 3.23
C PHE A 39 7.97 19.14 1.76
N ASN A 40 9.24 19.39 1.50
CA ASN A 40 9.80 19.34 0.15
C ASN A 40 9.74 17.93 -0.47
N LYS A 41 9.88 16.87 0.34
CA LYS A 41 9.67 15.50 -0.13
C LYS A 41 8.22 15.24 -0.52
N VAL A 42 7.25 15.81 0.21
CA VAL A 42 5.83 15.71 -0.15
C VAL A 42 5.57 16.41 -1.48
N VAL A 43 6.06 17.64 -1.65
CA VAL A 43 5.94 18.39 -2.92
C VAL A 43 6.58 17.63 -4.07
N ALA A 44 7.81 17.13 -3.92
CA ALA A 44 8.49 16.34 -4.95
C ALA A 44 7.73 15.03 -5.28
N SER A 45 7.13 14.37 -4.27
CA SER A 45 6.31 13.18 -4.48
C SER A 45 5.03 13.49 -5.25
N MET A 46 4.43 14.67 -5.05
CA MET A 46 3.27 15.12 -5.82
C MET A 46 3.62 15.30 -7.30
N GLU A 47 4.77 15.92 -7.59
CA GLU A 47 5.29 16.06 -8.96
C GLU A 47 5.56 14.69 -9.60
N GLN A 48 6.24 13.78 -8.89
CA GLN A 48 6.57 12.45 -9.40
C GLN A 48 5.32 11.62 -9.75
N THR A 49 4.24 11.81 -8.99
CA THR A 49 2.97 11.08 -9.19
C THR A 49 1.98 11.83 -10.08
N ASN A 50 2.36 13.01 -10.59
CA ASN A 50 1.48 13.94 -11.30
C ASN A 50 0.18 14.23 -10.52
N THR A 51 0.28 14.27 -9.19
CA THR A 51 -0.84 14.61 -8.29
C THR A 51 -0.85 16.11 -8.08
N SER A 52 -1.94 16.77 -8.43
CA SER A 52 -2.06 18.22 -8.22
C SER A 52 -2.16 18.59 -6.74
N ALA A 53 -1.82 19.84 -6.40
CA ALA A 53 -1.97 20.33 -5.01
C ALA A 53 -3.42 20.33 -4.54
N SER A 54 -4.35 20.66 -5.44
CA SER A 54 -5.77 20.63 -5.14
C SER A 54 -6.29 19.21 -4.88
N ASP A 55 -5.87 18.22 -5.67
CA ASP A 55 -6.26 16.82 -5.48
C ASP A 55 -5.62 16.21 -4.23
N TRP A 56 -4.36 16.54 -3.96
CA TRP A 56 -3.67 16.13 -2.74
C TRP A 56 -4.39 16.64 -1.49
N LEU A 57 -4.72 17.94 -1.43
CA LEU A 57 -5.48 18.53 -0.34
C LEU A 57 -6.86 17.88 -0.22
N SER A 58 -7.59 17.77 -1.32
CA SER A 58 -8.94 17.17 -1.32
C SER A 58 -8.89 15.74 -0.77
N SER A 59 -7.89 14.94 -1.14
CA SER A 59 -7.67 13.59 -0.59
C SER A 59 -7.49 13.60 0.92
N TRP A 60 -6.64 14.47 1.47
CA TRP A 60 -6.43 14.60 2.91
C TRP A 60 -7.67 15.07 3.67
N PHE A 61 -8.48 15.92 3.04
CA PHE A 61 -9.75 16.44 3.55
C PHE A 61 -10.97 15.59 3.14
N LYS A 62 -10.78 14.27 2.95
CA LYS A 62 -11.86 13.29 2.71
C LYS A 62 -12.74 13.60 1.50
N GLY A 63 -12.14 14.16 0.45
CA GLY A 63 -12.81 14.56 -0.78
C GLY A 63 -13.50 15.92 -0.73
N ALA A 64 -13.32 16.73 0.33
CA ALA A 64 -13.83 18.09 0.36
C ALA A 64 -13.20 18.94 -0.75
N ASP A 65 -13.97 19.86 -1.34
CA ASP A 65 -13.43 20.82 -2.30
C ASP A 65 -12.36 21.68 -1.62
N TRP A 66 -11.13 21.62 -2.11
CA TRP A 66 -9.97 22.37 -1.61
C TRP A 66 -10.24 23.88 -1.49
N ARG A 67 -11.15 24.46 -2.30
CA ARG A 67 -11.54 25.88 -2.19
C ARG A 67 -12.32 26.22 -0.94
N THR A 68 -12.90 25.22 -0.28
CA THR A 68 -13.64 25.36 0.97
C THR A 68 -12.76 25.16 2.21
N VAL A 69 -11.54 24.66 2.04
CA VAL A 69 -10.57 24.45 3.11
C VAL A 69 -9.96 25.80 3.51
N GLY A 70 -9.96 26.10 4.81
CA GLY A 70 -9.36 27.34 5.33
C GLY A 70 -7.85 27.23 5.52
N ALA A 71 -7.16 28.36 5.54
CA ALA A 71 -5.71 28.40 5.74
C ALA A 71 -5.29 27.76 7.07
N GLU A 72 -6.11 27.91 8.13
CA GLU A 72 -5.84 27.31 9.42
C GLU A 72 -6.04 25.79 9.42
N ASP A 73 -6.93 25.27 8.57
CA ASP A 73 -7.15 23.84 8.43
C ASP A 73 -5.92 23.19 7.76
N VAL A 74 -5.38 23.84 6.71
CA VAL A 74 -4.13 23.40 6.06
C VAL A 74 -2.96 23.49 7.04
N ALA A 75 -2.87 24.57 7.82
CA ALA A 75 -1.84 24.71 8.85
C ALA A 75 -1.92 23.60 9.91
N GLU A 76 -3.12 23.24 10.38
CA GLU A 76 -3.31 22.14 11.33
C GLU A 76 -2.96 20.78 10.69
N LEU A 77 -3.28 20.55 9.42
CA LEU A 77 -2.85 19.36 8.67
C LEU A 77 -1.32 19.26 8.58
N LEU A 78 -0.64 20.35 8.21
CA LEU A 78 0.82 20.39 8.06
C LEU A 78 1.52 20.26 9.42
N ALA A 79 1.05 20.97 10.45
CA ALA A 79 1.56 20.82 11.82
C ALA A 79 1.46 19.35 12.25
N SER A 80 0.31 18.72 11.98
CA SER A 80 0.06 17.33 12.34
C SER A 80 0.97 16.35 11.59
N THR A 81 1.11 16.50 10.28
CA THR A 81 1.81 15.52 9.43
C THR A 81 3.33 15.73 9.41
N ILE A 82 3.82 16.96 9.53
CA ILE A 82 5.24 17.30 9.38
C ILE A 82 5.92 17.48 10.73
N TRP A 83 5.30 18.20 11.66
CA TRP A 83 5.87 18.43 12.99
C TRP A 83 5.49 17.36 14.02
N GLY A 84 4.48 16.54 13.72
CA GLY A 84 3.88 15.66 14.71
C GLY A 84 3.24 16.43 15.86
N GLY A 85 2.82 17.69 15.61
CA GLY A 85 2.35 18.70 16.57
C GLY A 85 1.01 19.31 16.16
N SER A 86 0.19 19.79 17.10
CA SER A 86 -0.94 20.67 16.76
C SER A 86 -0.41 22.04 16.35
N ARG A 87 -1.19 22.84 15.63
CA ARG A 87 -0.78 24.20 15.24
C ARG A 87 -0.36 25.04 16.46
N LYS A 88 -1.10 24.91 17.57
CA LYS A 88 -0.79 25.62 18.83
C LYS A 88 0.55 25.20 19.42
N GLU A 89 0.89 23.91 19.36
CA GLU A 89 2.18 23.40 19.85
C GLU A 89 3.34 23.89 18.95
N VAL A 90 3.16 23.89 17.63
CA VAL A 90 4.14 24.41 16.67
C VAL A 90 4.36 25.91 16.87
N ALA A 91 3.29 26.68 17.08
CA ALA A 91 3.38 28.10 17.39
C ALA A 91 4.06 28.37 18.73
N ALA A 92 3.72 27.61 19.78
CA ALA A 92 4.38 27.71 21.09
C ALA A 92 5.87 27.38 21.04
N ALA A 93 6.30 26.56 20.07
CA ALA A 93 7.70 26.26 19.79
C ALA A 93 8.41 27.31 18.91
N GLY A 94 7.73 28.37 18.48
CA GLY A 94 8.30 29.44 17.66
C GLY A 94 8.42 29.11 16.17
N HIS A 95 7.66 28.13 15.67
CA HIS A 95 7.70 27.68 14.27
C HIS A 95 6.44 28.06 13.46
N GLU A 96 5.65 29.03 13.94
CA GLU A 96 4.42 29.45 13.24
C GLU A 96 4.69 30.06 11.86
N GLU A 97 5.74 30.86 11.73
CA GLU A 97 6.12 31.50 10.46
C GLU A 97 6.49 30.46 9.39
N ASP A 98 7.30 29.45 9.77
CA ASP A 98 7.65 28.33 8.89
C ASP A 98 6.41 27.57 8.41
N LEU A 99 5.49 27.29 9.34
CA LEU A 99 4.25 26.59 9.05
C LEU A 99 3.38 27.38 8.06
N MET A 100 3.22 28.68 8.28
CA MET A 100 2.42 29.54 7.41
C MET A 100 3.08 29.76 6.03
N SER A 101 4.41 29.76 5.97
CA SER A 101 5.15 29.80 4.70
C SER A 101 4.88 28.55 3.84
N MET A 102 4.81 27.36 4.45
CA MET A 102 4.40 26.13 3.76
C MET A 102 2.94 26.18 3.27
N VAL A 103 2.03 26.74 4.07
CA VAL A 103 0.62 26.96 3.64
C VAL A 103 0.57 27.88 2.43
N ALA A 104 1.31 29.00 2.45
CA ALA A 104 1.39 29.95 1.34
C ALA A 104 1.95 29.30 0.06
N GLN A 105 2.93 28.39 0.20
CA GLN A 105 3.45 27.66 -0.95
C GLN A 105 2.41 26.73 -1.58
N LEU A 106 1.64 25.98 -0.76
CA LEU A 106 0.53 25.16 -1.26
C LEU A 106 -0.58 26.01 -1.90
N GLU A 107 -0.88 27.17 -1.32
CA GLU A 107 -1.84 28.13 -1.85
C GLU A 107 -1.43 28.61 -3.25
N ALA A 108 -0.16 28.98 -3.43
CA ALA A 108 0.41 29.38 -4.71
C ALA A 108 0.34 28.25 -5.75
N SER A 109 0.65 27.00 -5.37
CA SER A 109 0.51 25.84 -6.25
C SER A 109 -0.93 25.63 -6.70
N CYS A 110 -1.90 25.76 -5.81
CA CYS A 110 -3.32 25.64 -6.15
C CYS A 110 -3.81 26.79 -7.05
N ALA A 111 -3.32 28.01 -6.81
CA ALA A 111 -3.63 29.18 -7.63
C ALA A 111 -3.10 29.04 -9.07
N ALA A 112 -1.86 28.55 -9.22
CA ALA A 112 -1.24 28.28 -10.52
C ALA A 112 -2.05 27.24 -11.30
N GLU A 113 -2.49 26.18 -10.62
CA GLU A 113 -3.35 25.15 -11.21
C GLU A 113 -4.71 25.69 -11.65
N ALA A 114 -5.40 26.47 -10.80
CA ALA A 114 -6.70 27.05 -11.14
C ALA A 114 -6.59 27.97 -12.38
N THR A 115 -5.48 28.70 -12.48
CA THR A 115 -5.16 29.55 -13.64
C THR A 115 -4.94 28.69 -14.88
N ALA A 116 -4.16 27.61 -14.79
CA ALA A 116 -3.89 26.71 -15.91
C ALA A 116 -5.18 26.03 -16.43
N ARG A 117 -6.05 25.55 -15.53
CA ARG A 117 -7.35 24.97 -15.88
C ARG A 117 -8.30 25.98 -16.55
N SER A 118 -8.26 27.25 -16.11
CA SER A 118 -9.07 28.30 -16.72
C SER A 118 -8.56 28.69 -18.11
N ALA A 119 -7.25 28.62 -18.35
CA ALA A 119 -6.64 28.90 -19.65
C ALA A 119 -6.82 27.76 -20.66
N SER A 120 -6.91 26.51 -20.19
CA SER A 120 -7.11 25.33 -21.04
C SER A 120 -8.59 25.00 -21.30
N ALA A 121 -9.52 25.67 -20.61
CA ALA A 121 -10.93 25.54 -20.90
C ALA A 121 -11.14 25.92 -22.38
N PRO A 122 -11.64 25.00 -23.23
CA PRO A 122 -11.85 25.31 -24.64
C PRO A 122 -12.72 26.56 -24.70
N ALA A 123 -12.29 27.56 -25.48
CA ALA A 123 -13.09 28.74 -25.75
C ALA A 123 -14.37 28.24 -26.46
N ASP A 124 -15.37 27.91 -25.65
CA ASP A 124 -16.54 27.20 -26.11
C ASP A 124 -17.32 28.17 -26.98
N ILE A 125 -17.14 27.93 -28.28
CA ILE A 125 -17.94 28.30 -29.42
C ILE A 125 -19.13 29.18 -29.03
N THR A 126 -18.87 30.47 -28.76
CA THR A 126 -19.88 31.52 -28.85
C THR A 126 -20.14 31.84 -30.33
N GLY A 127 -20.31 30.78 -31.13
CA GLY A 127 -20.85 30.83 -32.47
C GLY A 127 -22.35 30.96 -32.36
N GLY A 128 -22.81 32.21 -32.47
CA GLY A 128 -24.21 32.59 -32.38
C GLY A 128 -25.14 31.74 -33.24
N GLY A 129 -26.07 31.07 -32.58
CA GLY A 129 -27.28 30.51 -33.16
C GLY A 129 -28.45 30.86 -32.24
N SER A 130 -28.94 32.09 -32.32
CA SER A 130 -30.23 32.48 -31.73
C SER A 130 -31.34 31.61 -32.31
N ARG A 131 -31.63 30.47 -31.69
CA ARG A 131 -32.94 29.83 -31.80
C ARG A 131 -33.79 30.31 -30.65
N SER A 132 -34.60 31.31 -30.97
CA SER A 132 -35.79 31.72 -30.23
C SER A 132 -36.63 30.48 -29.91
N LEU A 133 -36.57 30.02 -28.66
CA LEU A 133 -37.51 29.07 -28.10
C LEU A 133 -38.67 29.89 -27.54
N GLN A 134 -39.76 29.95 -28.33
CA GLN A 134 -41.04 30.42 -27.86
C GLN A 134 -41.51 29.55 -26.68
N HIS A 135 -41.78 30.20 -25.55
CA HIS A 135 -42.56 29.64 -24.46
C HIS A 135 -43.95 29.27 -24.98
N HIS A 136 -44.24 27.97 -25.06
CA HIS A 136 -45.61 27.50 -25.16
C HIS A 136 -46.07 27.13 -23.75
N GLU A 137 -46.89 28.00 -23.19
CA GLU A 137 -47.66 27.83 -21.97
C GLU A 137 -48.74 26.78 -22.21
N LEU A 138 -48.68 25.67 -21.48
CA LEU A 138 -49.80 24.73 -21.35
C LEU A 138 -49.96 24.41 -19.87
N ALA A 139 -50.86 25.16 -19.23
CA ALA A 139 -51.53 24.76 -18.01
C ALA A 139 -52.40 23.54 -18.31
N GLY A 140 -52.10 22.42 -17.66
CA GLY A 140 -52.89 21.20 -17.71
C GLY A 140 -52.91 20.58 -16.32
N GLU A 141 -54.03 20.79 -15.64
CA GLU A 141 -54.37 20.21 -14.34
C GLU A 141 -54.24 18.68 -14.39
N CYS A 142 -53.59 18.10 -13.39
CA CYS A 142 -53.71 16.68 -13.07
C CYS A 142 -53.84 16.51 -11.56
N SER A 143 -55.06 16.68 -11.07
CA SER A 143 -55.47 16.19 -9.76
C SER A 143 -55.81 14.71 -9.89
N THR A 144 -54.94 13.82 -9.41
CA THR A 144 -55.24 12.51 -8.79
C THR A 144 -53.97 11.69 -8.82
N CYS A 145 -53.47 11.29 -7.65
CA CYS A 145 -53.02 9.94 -7.36
C CYS A 145 -52.63 9.84 -5.88
N HIS A 146 -53.30 8.90 -5.22
CA HIS A 146 -53.24 8.59 -3.82
C HIS A 146 -51.86 8.13 -3.32
N SER A 147 -51.67 8.36 -2.02
CA SER A 147 -50.78 7.66 -1.11
C SER A 147 -50.62 6.16 -1.45
N ALA A 148 -49.39 5.73 -1.72
CA ALA A 148 -49.03 4.32 -1.77
C ALA A 148 -48.65 3.83 -0.35
N PRO A 149 -49.30 2.81 0.21
CA PRO A 149 -48.86 2.16 1.43
C PRO A 149 -47.73 1.16 1.15
N LEU A 150 -46.80 1.06 2.10
CA LEU A 150 -45.73 0.08 2.17
C LEU A 150 -46.29 -1.35 2.00
N LYS A 151 -45.85 -2.07 0.96
CA LYS A 151 -46.07 -3.51 0.82
C LYS A 151 -45.13 -4.26 1.77
N SER A 152 -45.71 -4.84 2.80
CA SER A 152 -45.14 -5.93 3.58
C SER A 152 -44.97 -7.18 2.70
N TYR A 153 -43.77 -7.77 2.72
CA TYR A 153 -43.50 -9.07 2.11
C TYR A 153 -44.07 -10.19 3.00
N PRO A 154 -44.88 -11.13 2.47
CA PRO A 154 -45.25 -12.32 3.21
C PRO A 154 -44.09 -13.34 3.18
N LEU A 155 -43.72 -13.81 4.37
CA LEU A 155 -42.97 -15.05 4.59
C LEU A 155 -43.82 -16.22 4.08
N SER A 156 -43.29 -16.97 3.12
CA SER A 156 -43.85 -18.28 2.72
C SER A 156 -43.07 -19.43 3.38
N PRO A 157 -43.77 -20.52 3.72
CA PRO A 157 -43.30 -21.51 4.68
C PRO A 157 -42.41 -22.59 4.06
N ALA A 158 -41.61 -23.19 4.93
CA ALA A 158 -40.84 -24.40 4.67
C ALA A 158 -41.75 -25.54 4.21
N THR A 159 -41.38 -26.20 3.11
CA THR A 159 -41.92 -27.52 2.76
C THR A 159 -40.77 -28.48 2.48
N SER A 160 -40.78 -29.57 3.24
CA SER A 160 -39.95 -30.76 3.13
C SER A 160 -40.45 -31.69 2.03
N ALA A 161 -39.55 -32.19 1.20
CA ALA A 161 -39.54 -33.47 0.45
C ALA A 161 -38.53 -33.27 -0.70
N GLY A 162 -37.45 -34.05 -0.82
CA GLY A 162 -37.49 -35.49 -1.04
C GLY A 162 -37.49 -35.75 -2.55
N SER A 163 -36.31 -35.70 -3.17
CA SER A 163 -36.06 -36.39 -4.45
C SER A 163 -34.56 -36.58 -4.67
N GLU A 164 -34.15 -37.85 -4.61
CA GLU A 164 -32.91 -38.36 -5.18
C GLU A 164 -32.76 -37.94 -6.64
N VAL A 165 -31.59 -37.42 -7.01
CA VAL A 165 -31.09 -37.46 -8.39
C VAL A 165 -29.63 -37.86 -8.29
N GLY A 166 -29.34 -39.06 -8.80
CA GLY A 166 -28.05 -39.72 -8.74
C GLY A 166 -26.96 -38.96 -9.48
N LEU A 167 -25.79 -38.87 -8.84
CA LEU A 167 -24.53 -38.52 -9.45
C LEU A 167 -23.85 -39.81 -9.96
N PRO A 168 -23.25 -39.82 -11.17
CA PRO A 168 -22.61 -40.99 -11.72
C PRO A 168 -21.29 -41.29 -10.99
N LEU A 169 -21.23 -42.49 -10.40
CA LEU A 169 -20.04 -43.17 -9.91
C LEU A 169 -19.04 -43.37 -11.07
N LEU A 170 -17.84 -42.82 -10.92
CA LEU A 170 -16.68 -43.19 -11.73
C LEU A 170 -16.09 -44.52 -11.24
N PRO A 171 -15.65 -45.42 -12.14
CA PRO A 171 -15.17 -46.74 -11.77
C PRO A 171 -13.74 -46.72 -11.21
N PRO A 172 -13.39 -47.67 -10.31
CA PRO A 172 -12.04 -47.86 -9.83
C PRO A 172 -11.24 -48.69 -10.84
N THR A 173 -10.10 -48.18 -11.31
CA THR A 173 -9.10 -48.97 -12.02
C THR A 173 -8.00 -49.38 -11.05
N HIS A 174 -8.01 -50.66 -10.67
CA HIS A 174 -6.81 -51.34 -10.21
C HIS A 174 -5.98 -51.72 -11.44
N SER A 175 -4.71 -51.31 -11.47
CA SER A 175 -3.65 -52.03 -12.19
C SER A 175 -2.41 -52.02 -11.33
N VAL A 176 -2.16 -53.19 -10.75
CA VAL A 176 -0.97 -53.55 -10.00
C VAL A 176 0.10 -53.91 -11.02
N SER A 177 1.22 -53.19 -11.02
CA SER A 177 2.46 -53.63 -11.66
C SER A 177 3.58 -53.59 -10.62
N SER A 178 3.89 -54.78 -10.12
CA SER A 178 5.14 -55.14 -9.47
C SER A 178 6.33 -54.89 -10.38
N VAL A 179 7.42 -54.27 -9.91
CA VAL A 179 8.82 -54.62 -10.22
C VAL A 179 9.76 -53.96 -9.19
N SER A 180 10.55 -54.83 -8.56
CA SER A 180 11.90 -54.70 -7.99
C SER A 180 12.23 -53.67 -6.90
N SER A 181 12.29 -54.25 -5.70
CA SER A 181 13.18 -53.96 -4.59
C SER A 181 14.65 -53.71 -4.99
N THR A 182 15.18 -52.55 -4.60
CA THR A 182 16.63 -52.34 -4.42
C THR A 182 16.91 -52.20 -2.92
N THR A 183 17.63 -53.20 -2.41
CA THR A 183 18.23 -53.27 -1.08
C THR A 183 19.17 -52.08 -0.84
N THR A 184 18.98 -51.37 0.27
CA THR A 184 20.06 -50.61 0.93
C THR A 184 20.15 -51.06 2.38
N SER A 185 21.29 -51.66 2.68
CA SER A 185 21.72 -52.18 3.96
C SER A 185 22.22 -51.05 4.88
N SER A 186 21.78 -51.12 6.14
CA SER A 186 22.51 -50.87 7.40
C SER A 186 23.72 -49.92 7.41
N SER A 187 23.69 -48.92 8.31
CA SER A 187 24.68 -48.83 9.40
C SER A 187 24.20 -47.89 10.51
N THR A 188 23.93 -48.47 11.68
CA THR A 188 24.06 -47.82 12.99
C THR A 188 25.55 -47.78 13.36
N ASP A 189 25.86 -46.93 14.35
CA ASP A 189 27.17 -46.72 15.01
C ASP A 189 28.07 -45.63 14.38
N ASP A 190 28.12 -44.47 15.06
CA ASP A 190 29.36 -43.92 15.62
C ASP A 190 29.08 -42.60 16.36
N LEU A 191 28.93 -42.70 17.69
CA LEU A 191 29.06 -41.58 18.63
C LEU A 191 30.40 -41.75 19.36
N ALA A 192 31.43 -41.06 18.88
CA ALA A 192 32.69 -40.90 19.59
C ALA A 192 33.14 -39.44 19.59
N ALA A 193 33.14 -38.90 20.81
CA ALA A 193 34.06 -37.91 21.38
C ALA A 193 34.89 -37.01 20.43
N CYS A 194 34.63 -35.71 20.49
CA CYS A 194 35.65 -34.69 20.21
C CYS A 194 35.68 -33.67 21.35
N GLY A 195 36.90 -33.45 21.86
CA GLY A 195 37.21 -32.82 23.12
C GLY A 195 36.91 -31.34 23.21
N ALA A 196 36.55 -30.93 24.42
CA ALA A 196 36.56 -29.55 24.85
C ALA A 196 38.01 -29.04 24.93
N SER A 197 38.35 -28.08 24.06
CA SER A 197 39.56 -27.26 24.22
C SER A 197 39.17 -25.94 24.89
N ALA A 198 39.60 -25.79 26.13
CA ALA A 198 39.51 -24.56 26.88
C ALA A 198 40.49 -23.53 26.31
N SER A 199 40.00 -22.30 26.08
CA SER A 199 40.86 -21.13 25.85
C SER A 199 40.47 -20.00 26.82
N PRO A 200 41.45 -19.19 27.22
CA PRO A 200 41.45 -18.51 28.50
C PRO A 200 40.57 -17.26 28.55
N ARG A 201 40.03 -17.04 29.74
CA ARG A 201 39.22 -15.90 30.14
C ARG A 201 40.12 -14.67 30.30
N THR A 202 40.12 -13.79 29.29
CA THR A 202 40.76 -12.47 29.40
C THR A 202 39.82 -11.53 30.14
N THR A 203 40.24 -11.14 31.35
CA THR A 203 39.63 -10.10 32.17
C THR A 203 39.91 -8.74 31.53
N LEU A 204 38.87 -7.99 31.16
CA LEU A 204 39.00 -6.58 30.78
C LEU A 204 38.15 -5.70 31.70
N GLN A 205 38.81 -4.67 32.22
CA GLN A 205 38.30 -3.60 33.07
C GLN A 205 37.28 -2.69 32.38
N PRO A 206 36.50 -1.90 33.14
CA PRO A 206 35.52 -0.97 32.59
C PRO A 206 36.20 0.33 32.17
N SER A 207 36.12 0.67 30.88
CA SER A 207 36.49 1.98 30.36
C SER A 207 35.26 2.78 29.99
N THR A 208 35.23 3.99 30.53
CA THR A 208 34.32 5.10 30.33
C THR A 208 34.20 5.57 28.87
N THR A 209 32.98 6.01 28.52
CA THR A 209 32.65 7.11 27.60
C THR A 209 33.43 7.25 26.30
N THR A 210 32.81 6.84 25.17
CA THR A 210 33.08 7.47 23.86
C THR A 210 31.83 7.52 22.98
N LEU A 211 31.72 8.64 22.30
CA LEU A 211 30.66 9.13 21.42
C LEU A 211 30.27 8.19 20.26
N ASN A 212 29.01 8.33 19.88
CA ASN A 212 28.31 7.72 18.75
C ASN A 212 28.92 8.16 17.40
N PRO A 213 29.49 7.25 16.57
CA PRO A 213 30.02 7.58 15.25
C PRO A 213 29.09 7.06 14.15
N PHE A 214 27.96 7.75 13.93
CA PHE A 214 27.13 7.56 12.73
C PHE A 214 26.52 8.91 12.31
N ALA A 215 27.40 9.82 11.91
CA ALA A 215 27.01 11.08 11.28
C ALA A 215 28.13 11.55 10.34
N HIS A 216 28.46 10.77 9.30
CA HIS A 216 29.23 11.28 8.15
C HIS A 216 29.15 10.29 6.99
N ALA A 217 28.21 10.51 6.07
CA ALA A 217 28.30 10.15 4.64
C ALA A 217 27.02 10.58 3.92
N ASN A 218 26.89 11.88 3.61
CA ASN A 218 26.20 12.42 2.43
C ASN A 218 26.22 13.97 2.45
N ALA A 219 27.42 14.53 2.43
CA ALA A 219 27.66 15.96 2.21
C ALA A 219 28.93 16.13 1.37
N ALA A 220 28.92 15.59 0.15
CA ALA A 220 30.00 15.78 -0.81
C ALA A 220 29.51 15.52 -2.24
N HIS A 221 28.50 16.28 -2.72
CA HIS A 221 28.30 16.42 -4.18
C HIS A 221 27.47 17.65 -4.63
N MET A 222 27.43 18.76 -3.87
CA MET A 222 26.75 20.00 -4.30
C MET A 222 27.51 21.26 -3.86
N ALA A 223 28.82 21.31 -4.14
CA ALA A 223 29.61 22.54 -4.01
C ALA A 223 30.64 22.59 -5.13
N HIS A 224 30.22 23.05 -6.32
CA HIS A 224 31.03 23.75 -7.32
C HIS A 224 30.16 24.07 -8.55
N ARG A 225 29.38 25.16 -8.46
CA ARG A 225 29.07 25.99 -9.62
C ARG A 225 29.23 27.44 -9.19
N GLY A 226 30.34 28.02 -9.64
CA GLY A 226 30.76 29.36 -9.30
C GLY A 226 29.79 30.40 -9.84
N HIS A 227 29.58 31.40 -9.00
CA HIS A 227 29.29 32.77 -9.38
C HIS A 227 30.39 33.26 -10.33
N ASP A 228 30.00 33.67 -11.54
CA ASP A 228 30.61 34.76 -12.31
C ASP A 228 29.71 35.03 -13.53
N ALA A 229 28.83 36.03 -13.42
CA ALA A 229 28.24 36.67 -14.59
C ALA A 229 27.90 38.12 -14.24
N ALA A 230 28.60 39.00 -14.94
CA ALA A 230 28.67 40.43 -14.79
C ALA A 230 27.33 41.17 -14.94
N ALA A 231 27.33 42.36 -14.35
CA ALA A 231 26.36 43.42 -14.52
C ALA A 231 26.03 43.70 -15.99
N ALA A 232 24.75 43.64 -16.33
CA ALA A 232 24.18 44.31 -17.50
C ALA A 232 22.94 45.07 -17.05
N SER A 233 23.16 46.32 -16.70
CA SER A 233 22.15 47.34 -16.49
C SER A 233 21.31 47.52 -17.76
N SER A 234 20.03 47.17 -17.71
CA SER A 234 19.05 47.58 -18.72
C SER A 234 17.90 48.29 -18.03
N SER A 235 18.04 49.61 -17.92
CA SER A 235 16.93 50.52 -17.68
C SER A 235 16.10 50.58 -18.97
N ALA A 236 15.04 49.78 -19.05
CA ALA A 236 14.01 49.94 -20.05
C ALA A 236 12.74 50.44 -19.36
N ALA A 237 12.24 51.55 -19.91
CA ALA A 237 11.17 52.36 -19.38
C ALA A 237 9.88 51.58 -19.12
N SER A 238 9.30 51.90 -17.97
CA SER A 238 7.91 51.76 -17.62
C SER A 238 6.98 52.29 -18.72
N GLN A 239 6.20 51.40 -19.33
CA GLN A 239 4.94 51.75 -19.98
C GLN A 239 3.89 50.74 -19.53
N GLY A 240 2.92 51.26 -18.77
CA GLY A 240 1.92 50.49 -18.06
C GLY A 240 1.01 49.69 -18.98
N CYS A 241 1.29 48.39 -19.09
CA CYS A 241 0.21 47.43 -19.18
C CYS A 241 -0.36 47.31 -17.77
N SER A 242 -1.57 47.84 -17.57
CA SER A 242 -2.40 47.55 -16.40
C SER A 242 -2.35 46.05 -16.14
N GLU A 243 -1.63 45.69 -15.09
CA GLU A 243 -1.53 44.35 -14.53
C GLU A 243 -2.94 43.96 -14.10
N ALA A 244 -3.69 43.42 -15.07
CA ALA A 244 -5.04 42.95 -14.88
C ALA A 244 -4.94 41.94 -13.75
N SER A 245 -5.46 42.33 -12.59
CA SER A 245 -5.40 41.62 -11.33
C SER A 245 -5.79 40.17 -11.55
N ARG A 246 -4.80 39.30 -11.75
CA ARG A 246 -5.06 37.87 -11.79
C ARG A 246 -5.73 37.55 -10.47
N PRO A 247 -6.90 36.89 -10.46
CA PRO A 247 -7.51 36.46 -9.22
C PRO A 247 -6.56 35.45 -8.59
N SER A 248 -5.72 35.93 -7.68
CA SER A 248 -4.92 35.11 -6.81
C SER A 248 -5.90 34.32 -5.97
N PHE A 249 -6.03 33.03 -6.24
CA PHE A 249 -6.69 32.16 -5.28
C PHE A 249 -5.95 32.33 -3.95
N SER A 250 -6.71 32.55 -2.88
CA SER A 250 -6.22 32.44 -1.52
C SER A 250 -7.12 31.56 -0.68
N PHE A 251 -6.54 30.82 0.26
CA PHE A 251 -7.35 30.08 1.21
C PHE A 251 -8.15 31.07 2.05
N ARG A 252 -9.37 30.66 2.43
CA ARG A 252 -10.19 31.50 3.31
C ARG A 252 -9.47 31.68 4.65
N PRO A 253 -9.42 32.90 5.20
CA PRO A 253 -8.87 33.08 6.53
C PRO A 253 -9.74 32.32 7.55
N GLY A 254 -9.08 31.69 8.53
CA GLY A 254 -9.73 30.90 9.56
C GLY A 254 -9.82 29.39 9.24
N SER A 255 -10.55 28.68 10.10
CA SER A 255 -10.88 27.25 9.96
C SER A 255 -12.33 27.08 9.54
N ASN A 256 -12.62 26.10 8.69
CA ASN A 256 -13.96 25.74 8.29
C ASN A 256 -14.43 24.50 9.11
N PRO A 257 -15.44 24.64 10.01
CA PRO A 257 -15.89 23.53 10.85
C PRO A 257 -16.58 22.41 10.07
N GLY A 258 -16.95 22.64 8.80
CA GLY A 258 -17.55 21.64 7.93
C GLY A 258 -16.54 20.70 7.26
N VAL A 259 -15.24 21.00 7.33
CA VAL A 259 -14.19 20.13 6.76
C VAL A 259 -13.45 19.41 7.88
N SER A 260 -13.06 18.16 7.64
CA SER A 260 -12.21 17.39 8.55
C SER A 260 -11.20 16.61 7.74
N PHE A 261 -9.94 16.64 8.16
CA PHE A 261 -8.90 15.84 7.54
C PHE A 261 -8.66 14.53 8.30
N TYR A 262 -7.90 13.62 7.69
CA TYR A 262 -7.47 12.38 8.33
C TYR A 262 -6.49 12.62 9.49
N ARG A 263 -7.01 13.00 10.67
CA ARG A 263 -6.24 13.19 11.91
C ARG A 263 -5.87 11.90 12.64
N HIS A 264 -6.52 10.79 12.26
CA HIS A 264 -6.39 9.49 12.91
C HIS A 264 -4.97 8.89 12.86
N THR A 265 -4.05 9.47 12.09
CA THR A 265 -2.63 9.12 12.12
C THR A 265 -1.92 9.56 13.42
N ARG A 266 -2.51 10.50 14.18
CA ARG A 266 -1.97 10.96 15.48
C ARG A 266 -2.76 10.52 16.69
N GLU A 267 -4.05 10.27 16.52
CA GLU A 267 -4.80 9.62 17.60
C GLU A 267 -4.13 8.27 17.84
N PRO A 268 -3.76 7.94 19.08
CA PRO A 268 -3.20 6.63 19.37
C PRO A 268 -4.24 5.62 18.90
N LEU A 269 -3.96 4.96 17.77
CA LEU A 269 -4.86 3.97 17.22
C LEU A 269 -5.12 2.98 18.35
N PRO A 270 -6.39 2.77 18.74
CA PRO A 270 -6.70 1.80 19.76
C PRO A 270 -6.26 0.45 19.21
N HIS A 271 -5.07 0.01 19.63
CA HIS A 271 -4.54 -1.28 19.28
C HIS A 271 -5.02 -2.22 20.37
N TRP A 272 -5.72 -3.25 19.95
CA TRP A 272 -6.17 -4.28 20.85
C TRP A 272 -5.17 -5.42 20.69
N TRP A 273 -4.71 -5.97 21.81
CA TRP A 273 -3.97 -7.22 21.74
C TRP A 273 -4.86 -8.24 21.07
N ARG A 274 -4.40 -8.78 19.95
CA ARG A 274 -5.09 -9.85 19.26
C ARG A 274 -4.94 -11.09 20.13
N PRO A 275 -6.02 -11.69 20.65
CA PRO A 275 -5.91 -12.89 21.46
C PRO A 275 -5.29 -14.01 20.62
N LEU A 276 -4.54 -14.92 21.25
CA LEU A 276 -3.83 -16.01 20.57
C LEU A 276 -4.78 -16.84 19.66
N ALA A 277 -6.03 -16.99 20.08
CA ALA A 277 -7.07 -17.66 19.30
C ALA A 277 -7.31 -17.04 17.92
N VAL A 278 -7.18 -15.71 17.78
CA VAL A 278 -7.30 -15.03 16.48
C VAL A 278 -6.16 -15.45 15.55
N TYR A 279 -4.92 -15.51 16.05
CA TYR A 279 -3.79 -16.02 15.24
C TYR A 279 -3.96 -17.48 14.87
N GLY A 280 -4.45 -18.32 15.80
CA GLY A 280 -4.79 -19.71 15.52
C GLY A 280 -5.85 -19.84 14.41
N ALA A 281 -6.87 -18.97 14.42
CA ALA A 281 -7.88 -18.93 13.37
C ALA A 281 -7.29 -18.54 12.00
N PHE A 282 -6.40 -17.53 11.94
CA PHE A 282 -5.74 -17.16 10.68
C PHE A 282 -4.77 -18.23 10.17
N GLU A 283 -4.06 -18.94 11.05
CA GLU A 283 -3.25 -20.10 10.63
C GLU A 283 -4.11 -21.24 10.11
N TYR A 284 -5.25 -21.50 10.75
CA TYR A 284 -6.21 -22.49 10.25
C TYR A 284 -6.76 -22.10 8.88
N ILE A 285 -7.12 -20.83 8.66
CA ILE A 285 -7.54 -20.31 7.35
C ILE A 285 -6.43 -20.48 6.31
N GLY A 286 -5.17 -20.19 6.66
CA GLY A 286 -4.02 -20.42 5.79
C GLY A 286 -3.80 -21.90 5.44
N TRP A 287 -4.01 -22.80 6.41
CA TRP A 287 -4.01 -24.24 6.16
C TRP A 287 -5.15 -24.66 5.23
N MET A 288 -6.37 -24.15 5.43
CA MET A 288 -7.49 -24.41 4.52
C MET A 288 -7.17 -23.92 3.10
N ASN A 289 -6.62 -22.72 2.95
CA ASN A 289 -6.17 -22.16 1.67
C ASN A 289 -5.20 -23.11 0.94
N HIS A 290 -4.19 -23.60 1.67
CA HIS A 290 -3.20 -24.53 1.15
C HIS A 290 -3.86 -25.82 0.61
N ASN A 291 -4.75 -26.43 1.39
CA ASN A 291 -5.45 -27.65 0.98
C ASN A 291 -6.36 -27.40 -0.24
N MET A 292 -7.11 -26.30 -0.25
CA MET A 292 -8.00 -25.97 -1.36
C MET A 292 -7.24 -25.75 -2.67
N LEU A 293 -6.12 -25.02 -2.65
CA LEU A 293 -5.32 -24.76 -3.85
C LEU A 293 -4.59 -26.03 -4.32
N THR A 294 -4.02 -26.82 -3.41
CA THR A 294 -3.35 -28.08 -3.77
C THR A 294 -4.33 -29.11 -4.32
N TRP A 295 -5.55 -29.22 -3.77
CA TRP A 295 -6.62 -30.05 -4.33
C TRP A 295 -7.09 -29.58 -5.71
N ALA A 296 -7.00 -28.28 -5.99
CA ALA A 296 -7.25 -27.73 -7.32
C ALA A 296 -6.06 -27.90 -8.30
N GLY A 297 -5.00 -28.62 -7.90
CA GLY A 297 -3.85 -28.93 -8.74
C GLY A 297 -2.72 -27.91 -8.69
N PHE A 298 -2.85 -26.82 -7.91
CA PHE A 298 -1.75 -25.88 -7.74
C PHE A 298 -0.58 -26.54 -7.02
N LYS A 299 0.63 -26.27 -7.50
CA LYS A 299 1.87 -26.68 -6.84
C LYS A 299 2.32 -25.59 -5.89
N HIS A 300 2.59 -25.97 -4.64
CA HIS A 300 3.12 -25.06 -3.63
C HIS A 300 4.64 -24.95 -3.75
N TYR A 301 5.13 -23.72 -3.68
CA TYR A 301 6.54 -23.38 -3.75
C TYR A 301 6.88 -22.34 -2.69
N ARG A 302 8.18 -22.15 -2.48
CA ARG A 302 8.72 -21.14 -1.59
C ARG A 302 9.90 -20.44 -2.26
N HIS A 303 9.94 -19.12 -2.15
CA HIS A 303 11.08 -18.30 -2.58
C HIS A 303 11.40 -17.31 -1.46
N GLY A 304 12.56 -17.47 -0.83
CA GLY A 304 12.89 -16.76 0.40
C GLY A 304 11.87 -17.01 1.53
N ASN A 305 11.27 -15.92 2.02
CA ASN A 305 10.25 -15.94 3.08
C ASN A 305 8.80 -15.94 2.57
N LEU A 306 8.59 -15.96 1.24
CA LEU A 306 7.28 -16.01 0.63
C LEU A 306 6.89 -17.43 0.20
N GLU A 307 5.64 -17.76 0.47
CA GLU A 307 4.98 -18.96 -0.04
C GLU A 307 4.13 -18.57 -1.24
N TYR A 308 4.08 -19.40 -2.26
CA TYR A 308 3.26 -19.15 -3.43
C TYR A 308 2.80 -20.45 -4.07
N TYR A 309 1.75 -20.34 -4.88
CA TYR A 309 1.10 -21.44 -5.56
C TYR A 309 1.13 -21.18 -7.05
N ALA A 310 1.54 -22.15 -7.84
CA ALA A 310 1.55 -22.00 -9.29
C ALA A 310 0.85 -23.16 -10.00
N LEU A 311 0.11 -22.84 -11.05
CA LEU A 311 -0.58 -23.78 -11.93
C LEU A 311 -0.30 -23.40 -13.38
N ASN A 312 -0.15 -24.42 -14.24
CA ASN A 312 0.21 -24.25 -15.66
C ASN A 312 1.51 -23.48 -15.89
N THR A 313 2.37 -23.36 -14.86
CA THR A 313 3.74 -22.87 -15.00
C THR A 313 4.69 -24.05 -15.01
N THR A 314 5.66 -24.03 -15.91
CA THR A 314 6.85 -24.86 -15.82
C THR A 314 7.93 -24.06 -15.11
N PRO A 315 8.41 -24.50 -13.94
CA PRO A 315 9.61 -23.92 -13.35
C PRO A 315 10.72 -23.91 -14.40
N SER A 316 11.38 -22.78 -14.59
CA SER A 316 12.44 -22.64 -15.58
C SER A 316 13.56 -23.62 -15.21
N ALA A 317 13.70 -24.68 -16.00
CA ALA A 317 14.80 -25.62 -15.86
C ALA A 317 16.16 -24.92 -16.01
N ALA A 318 16.23 -23.70 -16.59
CA ALA A 318 17.44 -22.88 -16.67
C ALA A 318 17.98 -22.45 -15.29
N SER A 319 17.15 -22.43 -14.23
CA SER A 319 17.65 -22.29 -12.85
C SER A 319 18.21 -23.60 -12.28
N GLN A 320 17.95 -24.74 -12.90
CA GLN A 320 18.51 -26.05 -12.51
C GLN A 320 19.60 -26.57 -13.46
N ALA A 321 19.73 -25.99 -14.65
CA ALA A 321 20.60 -26.50 -15.71
C ALA A 321 21.24 -25.37 -16.51
N THR A 322 22.27 -24.74 -15.94
CA THR A 322 23.28 -23.95 -16.68
C THR A 322 24.16 -24.85 -17.59
N GLN A 323 23.71 -26.01 -18.08
CA GLN A 323 24.66 -26.98 -18.67
C GLN A 323 24.27 -27.78 -19.90
N GLN A 324 23.17 -27.56 -20.62
CA GLN A 324 23.02 -28.26 -21.90
C GLN A 324 22.20 -27.49 -22.94
N SER A 325 22.96 -26.81 -23.79
CA SER A 325 22.53 -26.06 -24.96
C SER A 325 21.96 -27.00 -26.03
N GLY A 326 20.65 -26.95 -26.25
CA GLY A 326 19.98 -27.54 -27.40
C GLY A 326 19.02 -26.51 -28.03
N PRO A 327 18.93 -26.41 -29.37
CA PRO A 327 18.10 -25.42 -30.05
C PRO A 327 16.61 -25.70 -29.78
N ALA A 328 15.96 -24.76 -29.09
CA ALA A 328 14.56 -24.84 -28.70
C ALA A 328 13.62 -24.65 -29.90
N ALA A 329 12.64 -25.56 -30.03
CA ALA A 329 11.59 -25.48 -31.03
C ALA A 329 10.67 -24.28 -30.77
N SER A 330 10.79 -23.26 -31.60
CA SER A 330 9.92 -22.09 -31.68
C SER A 330 8.53 -22.50 -32.17
N GLY A 331 7.44 -22.18 -31.45
CA GLY A 331 6.12 -22.23 -32.10
C GLY A 331 4.84 -22.09 -31.27
N SER A 332 4.85 -22.35 -29.96
CA SER A 332 3.63 -22.13 -29.15
C SER A 332 3.75 -20.79 -28.41
N GLY A 333 2.87 -19.84 -28.75
CA GLY A 333 2.83 -18.50 -28.16
C GLY A 333 2.81 -18.58 -26.64
N ARG A 334 3.91 -18.18 -26.00
CA ARG A 334 4.06 -18.23 -24.55
C ARG A 334 3.14 -17.18 -23.93
N GLN A 335 2.06 -17.63 -23.33
CA GLN A 335 1.13 -16.73 -22.62
C GLN A 335 1.82 -16.14 -21.40
N ALA A 336 1.69 -14.82 -21.22
CA ALA A 336 2.20 -14.14 -20.03
C ALA A 336 1.52 -14.71 -18.77
N PRO A 337 2.25 -14.97 -17.68
CA PRO A 337 1.66 -15.46 -16.45
C PRO A 337 0.75 -14.39 -15.83
N ILE A 338 -0.28 -14.84 -15.13
CA ILE A 338 -1.11 -13.99 -14.28
C ILE A 338 -0.60 -14.11 -12.86
N VAL A 339 -0.04 -13.02 -12.34
CA VAL A 339 0.46 -12.94 -10.96
C VAL A 339 -0.61 -12.31 -10.08
N LEU A 340 -1.09 -13.05 -9.08
CA LEU A 340 -2.07 -12.58 -8.11
C LEU A 340 -1.39 -12.28 -6.77
N LEU A 341 -1.55 -11.04 -6.32
CA LEU A 341 -1.12 -10.54 -5.02
C LEU A 341 -2.36 -10.29 -4.16
N HIS A 342 -2.45 -10.87 -2.96
CA HIS A 342 -3.58 -10.61 -2.07
C HIS A 342 -3.35 -9.40 -1.17
N GLY A 343 -4.44 -8.74 -0.76
CA GLY A 343 -4.42 -7.64 0.21
C GLY A 343 -4.48 -8.10 1.66
N VAL A 344 -4.59 -7.12 2.57
CA VAL A 344 -4.69 -7.34 4.03
C VAL A 344 -5.92 -8.15 4.38
N GLY A 345 -5.78 -9.22 5.17
CA GLY A 345 -6.93 -10.00 5.66
C GLY A 345 -6.72 -11.51 5.64
N MET A 346 -7.63 -12.25 5.01
CA MET A 346 -7.70 -13.73 5.05
C MET A 346 -6.82 -14.44 3.99
N GLY A 347 -5.72 -13.79 3.56
CA GLY A 347 -4.85 -14.35 2.52
C GLY A 347 -5.54 -14.51 1.17
N LEU A 348 -5.29 -15.63 0.49
CA LEU A 348 -5.88 -15.94 -0.82
C LEU A 348 -7.32 -16.48 -0.75
N VAL A 349 -7.85 -16.80 0.45
CA VAL A 349 -9.17 -17.44 0.59
C VAL A 349 -10.32 -16.69 -0.09
N PRO A 350 -10.47 -15.37 0.07
CA PRO A 350 -11.52 -14.60 -0.62
C PRO A 350 -11.41 -14.67 -2.15
N TYR A 351 -10.21 -14.98 -2.65
CA TYR A 351 -9.87 -14.97 -4.06
C TYR A 351 -9.85 -16.36 -4.69
N ILE A 352 -10.10 -17.45 -3.93
CA ILE A 352 -9.99 -18.81 -4.47
C ILE A 352 -10.86 -18.99 -5.71
N LYS A 353 -12.14 -18.59 -5.67
CA LYS A 353 -13.03 -18.70 -6.84
C LYS A 353 -12.47 -17.96 -8.06
N PHE A 354 -11.88 -16.79 -7.84
CA PHE A 354 -11.27 -16.00 -8.91
C PHE A 354 -10.00 -16.68 -9.45
N VAL A 355 -9.11 -17.14 -8.57
CA VAL A 355 -7.91 -17.91 -8.92
C VAL A 355 -8.25 -19.15 -9.76
N LEU A 356 -9.27 -19.90 -9.35
CA LEU A 356 -9.73 -21.09 -10.08
C LEU A 356 -10.34 -20.74 -11.44
N THR A 357 -11.04 -19.62 -11.54
CA THR A 357 -11.60 -19.14 -12.82
C THR A 357 -10.47 -18.74 -13.78
N LEU A 358 -9.44 -18.06 -13.29
CA LEU A 358 -8.25 -17.72 -14.07
C LEU A 358 -7.50 -18.98 -14.53
N ALA A 359 -7.32 -19.93 -13.63
CA ALA A 359 -6.73 -21.23 -13.93
C ALA A 359 -7.50 -22.00 -15.02
N GLY A 360 -8.84 -21.93 -15.01
CA GLY A 360 -9.71 -22.53 -16.01
C GLY A 360 -9.53 -22.00 -17.43
N THR A 361 -8.88 -20.84 -17.60
CA THR A 361 -8.53 -20.30 -18.93
C THR A 361 -7.35 -21.00 -19.59
N GLY A 362 -6.63 -21.86 -18.84
CA GLY A 362 -5.38 -22.47 -19.29
C GLY A 362 -4.15 -21.56 -19.14
N ALA A 363 -4.35 -20.28 -18.76
CA ALA A 363 -3.24 -19.37 -18.51
C ALA A 363 -2.34 -19.86 -17.36
N PRO A 364 -1.03 -19.58 -17.40
CA PRO A 364 -0.16 -19.77 -16.25
C PRO A 364 -0.57 -18.82 -15.12
N VAL A 365 -0.81 -19.34 -13.93
CA VAL A 365 -1.23 -18.54 -12.76
C VAL A 365 -0.24 -18.73 -11.62
N ILE A 366 0.20 -17.62 -11.02
CA ILE A 366 1.04 -17.59 -9.83
C ILE A 366 0.30 -16.79 -8.76
N ALA A 367 -0.13 -17.44 -7.69
CA ALA A 367 -0.80 -16.81 -6.55
C ALA A 367 0.16 -16.75 -5.35
N ILE A 368 0.54 -15.55 -4.94
CA ILE A 368 1.52 -15.33 -3.88
C ILE A 368 0.81 -15.12 -2.55
N GLU A 369 1.30 -15.78 -1.49
CA GLU A 369 0.78 -15.65 -0.13
C GLU A 369 1.76 -14.89 0.79
N TYR A 370 1.31 -13.73 1.26
CA TYR A 370 1.98 -12.86 2.20
C TYR A 370 1.47 -13.10 3.62
N LYS A 371 2.16 -13.95 4.40
CA LYS A 371 1.75 -14.26 5.78
C LYS A 371 1.51 -13.01 6.65
N HIS A 372 2.40 -12.03 6.58
CA HIS A 372 2.31 -10.79 7.37
C HIS A 372 1.09 -9.93 7.00
N VAL A 373 0.72 -9.89 5.71
CA VAL A 373 -0.48 -9.19 5.21
C VAL A 373 -1.75 -10.00 5.52
N GLY A 374 -1.65 -11.33 5.46
CA GLY A 374 -2.70 -12.29 5.78
C GLY A 374 -2.97 -12.46 7.27
N GLN A 375 -2.39 -11.62 8.13
CA GLN A 375 -2.51 -11.68 9.60
C GLN A 375 -2.10 -13.04 10.19
N ARG A 376 -1.27 -13.79 9.45
CA ARG A 376 -0.68 -15.07 9.84
C ARG A 376 0.63 -14.84 10.60
N TRP A 377 1.02 -15.83 11.37
CA TRP A 377 2.26 -15.80 12.12
C TRP A 377 3.45 -15.83 11.16
N CYS A 378 4.31 -14.82 11.26
CA CYS A 378 5.59 -14.77 10.55
C CYS A 378 6.69 -14.29 11.49
N LYS A 379 7.90 -14.82 11.29
CA LYS A 379 9.09 -14.42 12.07
C LYS A 379 9.69 -13.11 11.55
N HIS A 380 9.52 -12.83 10.26
CA HIS A 380 10.08 -11.70 9.54
C HIS A 380 8.98 -11.02 8.73
N VAL A 381 8.90 -9.70 8.83
CA VAL A 381 8.04 -8.87 7.99
C VAL A 381 8.95 -8.18 6.98
N PRO A 382 8.89 -8.55 5.68
CA PRO A 382 9.76 -7.95 4.68
C PRO A 382 9.42 -6.48 4.45
N CYS A 383 10.42 -5.67 4.09
CA CYS A 383 10.17 -4.33 3.57
C CYS A 383 9.62 -4.41 2.13
N LEU A 384 9.15 -3.28 1.59
CA LEU A 384 8.59 -3.25 0.24
C LEU A 384 9.60 -3.64 -0.85
N ASP A 385 10.87 -3.22 -0.70
CA ASP A 385 11.93 -3.58 -1.63
C ASP A 385 12.23 -5.08 -1.59
N GLU A 386 12.35 -5.69 -0.40
CA GLU A 386 12.50 -7.14 -0.25
C GLU A 386 11.32 -7.89 -0.89
N LEU A 387 10.09 -7.36 -0.74
CA LEU A 387 8.90 -7.93 -1.34
C LEU A 387 8.98 -7.89 -2.87
N ARG A 388 9.31 -6.73 -3.45
CA ARG A 388 9.49 -6.52 -4.88
C ARG A 388 10.52 -7.51 -5.42
N ASP A 389 11.70 -7.55 -4.83
CA ASP A 389 12.82 -8.36 -5.30
C ASP A 389 12.49 -9.87 -5.19
N THR A 390 11.78 -10.28 -4.14
CA THR A 390 11.31 -11.67 -4.00
C THR A 390 10.27 -12.02 -5.06
N VAL A 391 9.34 -11.12 -5.39
CA VAL A 391 8.33 -11.35 -6.44
C VAL A 391 8.99 -11.43 -7.82
N LEU A 392 9.94 -10.55 -8.12
CA LEU A 392 10.74 -10.62 -9.35
C LEU A 392 11.49 -11.96 -9.44
N GLY A 393 12.15 -12.38 -8.35
CA GLY A 393 12.81 -13.70 -8.29
C GLY A 393 11.86 -14.88 -8.49
N ILE A 394 10.60 -14.80 -8.02
CA ILE A 394 9.56 -15.79 -8.33
C ILE A 394 9.24 -15.77 -9.83
N MET A 395 9.04 -14.59 -10.43
CA MET A 395 8.75 -14.47 -11.86
C MET A 395 9.89 -15.03 -12.71
N ASP A 396 11.14 -14.75 -12.36
CA ASP A 396 12.32 -15.28 -13.03
C ASP A 396 12.41 -16.81 -12.92
N ALA A 397 12.09 -17.36 -11.75
CA ALA A 397 12.08 -18.80 -11.51
C ALA A 397 11.03 -19.55 -12.36
N HIS A 398 9.99 -18.88 -12.85
CA HIS A 398 9.00 -19.43 -13.80
C HIS A 398 9.28 -18.99 -15.25
N GLY A 399 10.44 -18.37 -15.49
CA GLY A 399 10.89 -17.90 -16.81
C GLY A 399 10.03 -16.77 -17.36
N CYS A 400 9.39 -16.00 -16.49
CA CYS A 400 8.48 -14.91 -16.83
C CYS A 400 9.18 -13.55 -16.90
N GLY A 401 10.39 -13.42 -16.35
CA GLY A 401 11.26 -12.25 -16.52
C GLY A 401 11.97 -12.20 -17.87
N GLY A 402 11.40 -12.81 -18.90
CA GLY A 402 11.94 -12.74 -20.24
C GLY A 402 11.89 -11.30 -20.71
N GLU A 403 13.05 -10.63 -20.65
CA GLU A 403 13.36 -9.54 -21.56
C GLU A 403 12.91 -9.98 -22.95
N ALA A 404 11.80 -9.43 -23.42
CA ALA A 404 11.58 -9.31 -24.84
C ALA A 404 12.78 -8.50 -25.33
N GLY A 405 13.80 -9.20 -25.82
CA GLY A 405 15.13 -8.64 -26.00
C GLY A 405 15.11 -7.29 -26.69
N GLY A 406 15.79 -6.31 -26.09
CA GLY A 406 16.30 -5.16 -26.82
C GLY A 406 15.36 -3.97 -27.04
N ALA A 407 14.38 -3.70 -26.17
CA ALA A 407 13.79 -2.36 -26.08
C ALA A 407 14.29 -1.67 -24.81
N HIS A 408 15.18 -0.69 -24.98
CA HIS A 408 15.66 0.19 -23.92
C HIS A 408 14.50 0.78 -23.10
N PRO A 409 14.65 0.95 -21.78
CA PRO A 409 13.69 1.72 -21.00
C PRO A 409 13.72 3.18 -21.46
N VAL A 410 12.65 3.61 -22.11
CA VAL A 410 12.24 5.02 -22.13
C VAL A 410 11.16 5.14 -21.07
N GLY A 411 11.51 5.75 -19.94
CA GLY A 411 10.64 5.96 -18.79
C GLY A 411 11.46 6.45 -17.61
#